data_AF-A0A936ZL07-F1
#
_entry.id   AF-A0A936ZL07-F1
#
_cell.length_a   1.000
_cell.length_b   1.000
_cell.length_c   1.000
_cell.angle_alpha   90.00
_cell.angle_beta   90.00
_cell.angle_gamma   90.00
#
_symmetry.space_group_name_H-M   'P 1'
#
loop_
_entity.id
_entity.type
_entity.pdbx_description
1 polymer ?
#
loop_
_entity_poly.entity_id
_entity_poly.type
_entity_poly.pdbx_seq_one_letter_code
_entity_poly.pdbx_strand_id
1 'polypeptide(L)'
;MRLTRSRKQAHPQGSRTQPRAGLMQCDHEGQVWLCEAVIRNGEIKDWYLVRLSRLDGSDPVGDPVVLSPSEYERFSISRHLEPVLL
;
A
#
# COMPACT_ATOMS: atom_id res chain seq x y z
N MET A 1 -38.91 32.68 -1.44
CA MET A 1 -37.53 33.03 -1.86
C MET A 1 -36.67 31.77 -1.75
N ARG A 2 -35.93 31.42 -2.81
CA ARG A 2 -35.07 30.24 -2.91
C ARG A 2 -33.83 30.37 -2.00
N LEU A 3 -33.50 29.30 -1.29
CA LEU A 3 -32.12 28.96 -0.93
C LEU A 3 -31.82 27.55 -1.44
N THR A 4 -31.37 27.51 -2.69
CA THR A 4 -30.60 26.39 -3.21
C THR A 4 -29.21 26.45 -2.56
N ARG A 5 -28.76 25.37 -1.93
CA ARG A 5 -27.38 24.89 -2.11
C ARG A 5 -27.23 23.46 -1.60
N SER A 6 -27.28 22.58 -2.59
CA SER A 6 -26.61 21.29 -2.64
C SER A 6 -25.35 21.24 -1.75
N ARG A 7 -25.34 20.31 -0.78
CA ARG A 7 -24.10 19.70 -0.32
C ARG A 7 -24.23 18.19 -0.52
N LYS A 8 -24.19 17.79 -1.80
CA LYS A 8 -23.72 16.45 -2.16
C LYS A 8 -22.29 16.33 -1.62
N GLN A 9 -22.14 15.67 -0.48
CA GLN A 9 -20.85 15.19 0.00
C GLN A 9 -20.44 14.06 -0.95
N ALA A 10 -19.69 14.43 -1.98
CA ALA A 10 -18.98 13.49 -2.82
C ALA A 10 -17.62 13.21 -2.17
N HIS A 11 -17.41 11.93 -1.86
CA HIS A 11 -16.14 11.20 -1.68
C HIS A 11 -15.25 11.54 -0.46
N PRO A 12 -14.68 10.50 0.15
CA PRO A 12 -13.55 9.84 -0.46
C PRO A 12 -13.91 8.47 -1.05
N GLN A 13 -13.79 8.36 -2.37
CA GLN A 13 -13.31 7.15 -3.03
C GLN A 13 -12.09 6.66 -2.26
N GLY A 14 -12.06 5.35 -2.00
CA GLY A 14 -10.94 4.58 -1.47
C GLY A 14 -9.89 5.39 -0.73
N SER A 15 -9.88 5.32 0.59
CA SER A 15 -8.67 5.59 1.36
C SER A 15 -7.59 4.63 0.86
N ARG A 16 -6.89 5.00 -0.22
CA ARG A 16 -5.53 4.59 -0.49
C ARG A 16 -4.79 5.07 0.73
N THR A 17 -4.65 4.17 1.69
CA THR A 17 -3.97 4.38 2.97
C THR A 17 -2.72 5.18 2.66
N GLN A 18 -2.57 6.32 3.34
CA GLN A 18 -1.35 7.09 3.18
C GLN A 18 -0.19 6.13 3.37
N PRO A 19 0.77 6.10 2.46
CA PRO A 19 1.89 5.20 2.53
C PRO A 19 2.65 5.43 3.84
N ARG A 20 2.57 4.45 4.74
CA ARG A 20 3.27 4.43 6.02
C ARG A 20 4.51 3.56 5.84
N ALA A 21 5.61 3.94 6.48
CA ALA A 21 6.73 3.03 6.65
C ALA A 21 6.25 1.78 7.42
N GLY A 22 6.66 0.59 6.98
CA GLY A 22 6.33 -0.67 7.65
C GLY A 22 4.89 -1.18 7.47
N LEU A 23 4.29 -1.02 6.30
CA LEU A 23 2.96 -1.57 6.01
C LEU A 23 3.06 -3.06 5.66
N MET A 24 2.41 -3.92 6.45
CA MET A 24 2.18 -5.30 6.04
C MET A 24 0.97 -5.38 5.12
N GLN A 25 1.13 -6.04 3.98
CA GLN A 25 0.09 -6.24 2.97
C GLN A 25 0.05 -7.69 2.52
N CYS A 26 -1.12 -8.16 2.12
CA CYS A 26 -1.33 -9.50 1.59
C CYS A 26 -1.82 -9.38 0.14
N ASP A 27 -1.28 -10.20 -0.75
CA ASP A 27 -1.81 -10.34 -2.11
C ASP A 27 -2.95 -11.39 -2.17
N HIS A 28 -3.65 -11.43 -3.30
CA HIS A 28 -4.75 -12.37 -3.52
C HIS A 28 -4.35 -13.86 -3.49
N GLU A 29 -3.06 -14.19 -3.63
CA GLU A 29 -2.53 -15.56 -3.51
C GLU A 29 -2.26 -15.95 -2.05
N GLY A 30 -2.48 -15.01 -1.12
CA GLY A 30 -2.20 -15.17 0.31
C GLY A 30 -0.73 -14.97 0.67
N GLN A 31 0.05 -14.31 -0.20
CA GLN A 31 1.44 -13.97 0.05
C GLN A 31 1.51 -12.65 0.82
N VAL A 32 2.26 -12.66 1.93
CA VAL A 32 2.47 -11.48 2.77
C VAL A 32 3.73 -10.73 2.33
N TRP A 33 3.63 -9.41 2.32
CA TRP A 33 4.67 -8.46 1.95
C TRP A 33 4.82 -7.43 3.07
N LEU A 34 6.05 -7.17 3.49
CA LEU A 34 6.41 -5.97 4.24
C LEU A 34 6.80 -4.90 3.22
N CYS A 35 6.03 -3.81 3.20
CA CYS A 35 6.20 -2.69 2.27
C CYS A 35 6.63 -1.45 3.05
N GLU A 36 7.84 -0.96 2.77
CA GLU A 36 8.40 0.21 3.42
C GLU A 36 8.63 1.33 2.42
N ALA A 37 7.99 2.48 2.65
CA ALA A 37 8.17 3.67 1.85
C ALA A 37 9.45 4.41 2.29
N VAL A 38 10.35 4.67 1.35
CA VAL A 38 11.55 5.50 1.56
C VAL A 38 11.16 6.97 1.37
N ILE A 39 11.04 7.70 2.48
CA ILE A 39 10.60 9.10 2.49
C ILE A 39 11.82 10.02 2.58
N ARG A 40 11.93 10.98 1.64
CA ARG A 40 12.93 12.06 1.65
C ARG A 40 12.26 13.39 1.37
N ASN A 41 12.49 14.39 2.23
CA ASN A 41 11.86 15.71 2.14
C ASN A 41 10.32 15.67 2.09
N GLY A 42 9.70 14.71 2.78
CA GLY A 42 8.24 14.54 2.80
C GLY A 42 7.66 13.86 1.55
N GLU A 43 8.50 13.46 0.60
CA GLU A 43 8.10 12.75 -0.61
C GLU A 43 8.58 11.31 -0.58
N ILE A 44 7.80 10.40 -1.15
CA ILE A 44 8.23 9.02 -1.34
C ILE A 44 9.09 8.95 -2.58
N LYS A 45 10.31 8.45 -2.41
CA LYS A 45 11.25 8.25 -3.50
C LYS A 45 11.20 6.84 -4.04
N ASP A 46 11.13 5.87 -3.14
CA ASP A 46 11.14 4.44 -3.49
C ASP A 46 10.33 3.64 -2.47
N TRP A 47 10.05 2.40 -2.82
CA TRP A 47 9.46 1.39 -1.97
C TRP A 47 10.38 0.20 -1.87
N TYR A 48 10.61 -0.25 -0.64
CA TYR A 48 11.33 -1.48 -0.34
C TYR A 48 10.33 -2.56 0.05
N LEU A 49 10.29 -3.65 -0.71
CA LEU A 49 9.34 -4.74 -0.53
C LEU A 49 10.09 -6.01 -0.17
N VAL A 50 9.65 -6.63 0.92
CA VAL A 50 10.17 -7.93 1.37
C VAL A 50 9.02 -8.91 1.41
N ARG A 51 9.17 -10.02 0.70
CA ARG A 51 8.22 -11.13 0.76
C ARG A 51 8.46 -11.92 2.04
N LEU A 52 7.41 -12.23 2.79
CA LEU A 52 7.50 -12.99 4.04
C LEU A 52 7.05 -14.43 3.86
N SER A 53 7.56 -15.37 4.66
CA SER A 53 7.13 -16.76 4.63
C SER A 53 5.64 -16.86 5.00
N ARG A 54 4.88 -17.68 4.26
CA ARG A 54 3.45 -17.91 4.57
C ARG A 54 3.24 -18.72 5.85
N LEU A 55 4.26 -19.45 6.32
CA LEU A 55 4.16 -20.35 7.47
C LEU A 55 4.12 -19.61 8.80
N ASP A 56 4.85 -18.50 8.91
CA ASP A 56 4.98 -17.72 10.15
C ASP A 56 4.79 -16.20 9.94
N GLY A 57 4.73 -15.73 8.69
CA GLY A 57 4.60 -14.32 8.36
C GLY A 57 5.75 -13.45 8.85
N SER A 58 6.88 -14.04 9.28
CA SER A 58 7.96 -13.33 9.97
C SER A 58 9.31 -13.45 9.28
N ASP A 59 9.59 -14.56 8.58
CA ASP A 59 10.86 -14.74 7.90
C ASP A 59 10.86 -14.19 6.47
N PRO A 60 11.84 -13.35 6.07
CA PRO A 60 11.95 -12.88 4.69
C PRO A 60 12.34 -14.02 3.75
N VAL A 61 11.67 -14.12 2.60
CA VAL A 61 11.87 -15.18 1.61
C VAL A 61 12.20 -14.62 0.23
N GLY A 62 13.45 -14.81 -0.19
CA GLY A 62 13.98 -14.31 -1.45
C GLY A 62 14.57 -12.92 -1.31
N ASP A 63 15.02 -12.36 -2.44
CA ASP A 63 15.64 -11.05 -2.45
C ASP A 63 14.61 -9.93 -2.29
N PRO A 64 14.95 -8.85 -1.57
CA PRO A 64 14.12 -7.67 -1.48
C PRO A 64 14.01 -6.98 -2.86
N VAL A 65 12.87 -6.34 -3.08
CA VAL A 65 12.59 -5.60 -4.32
C VAL A 65 12.49 -4.12 -4.02
N VAL A 66 13.19 -3.30 -4.80
CA VAL A 66 13.07 -1.84 -4.76
C VAL A 66 12.24 -1.40 -5.96
N LEU A 67 11.16 -0.66 -5.70
CA LEU A 67 10.26 -0.14 -6.73
C LEU A 67 10.16 1.38 -6.62
N SER A 68 10.16 2.08 -7.76
CA SER A 68 9.73 3.47 -7.80
C SER A 68 8.25 3.59 -7.41
N PRO A 69 7.74 4.79 -7.09
CA PRO A 69 6.35 4.98 -6.66
C PRO A 69 5.34 4.49 -7.72
N SER A 70 5.66 4.68 -9.00
CA SER A 70 4.79 4.25 -10.11
C SER A 70 4.82 2.74 -10.35
N GLU A 71 5.94 2.07 -10.05
CA GLU A 71 6.05 0.62 -10.15
C GLU A 71 5.35 -0.04 -8.98
N TYR A 72 5.48 0.52 -7.78
CA TYR A 72 4.74 0.06 -6.61
C TYR A 72 3.22 0.17 -6.81
N GLU A 73 2.71 1.28 -7.39
CA GLU A 73 1.28 1.39 -7.67
C GLU A 73 0.80 0.29 -8.64
N ARG A 74 1.56 0.03 -9.71
CA ARG A 74 1.24 -1.05 -10.67
C ARG A 74 1.32 -2.43 -10.01
N PHE A 75 2.33 -2.65 -9.17
CA PHE A 75 2.51 -3.90 -8.42
C PHE A 75 1.36 -4.12 -7.44
N SER A 76 0.99 -3.10 -6.67
CA SER A 76 -0.10 -3.15 -5.70
C SER A 76 -1.43 -3.48 -6.37
N ILE A 77 -1.71 -2.87 -7.52
CA ILE A 77 -2.93 -3.14 -8.29
C ILE A 77 -2.91 -4.56 -8.87
N SER A 78 -1.82 -4.96 -9.54
CA SER A 78 -1.75 -6.27 -10.20
C SER A 78 -1.80 -7.44 -9.23
N ARG A 79 -1.26 -7.25 -8.02
CA ARG A 79 -1.28 -8.23 -6.93
C ARG A 79 -2.52 -8.15 -6.04
N HIS A 80 -3.34 -7.11 -6.20
CA HIS A 80 -4.45 -6.83 -5.28
C HIS A 80 -3.97 -6.77 -3.83
N LEU A 81 -2.93 -5.96 -3.57
CA LEU A 81 -2.38 -5.82 -2.23
C LEU A 81 -3.38 -5.13 -1.31
N GLU A 82 -3.82 -5.86 -0.30
CA GLU A 82 -4.68 -5.36 0.77
C GLU A 82 -3.87 -5.24 2.06
N PRO A 83 -4.04 -4.15 2.84
CA PRO A 83 -3.36 -4.02 4.13
C PRO A 83 -3.83 -5.12 5.10
N VAL A 84 -2.88 -5.70 5.83
CA VAL A 84 -3.17 -6.63 6.91
C VAL A 84 -3.38 -5.83 8.19
N LEU A 85 -4.55 -5.95 8.80
CA LEU A 85 -4.77 -5.48 10.17
C LEU A 85 -4.15 -6.53 11.11
N LEU A 86 -3.09 -6.13 11.82
CA LEU A 86 -2.56 -6.87 12.97
C LEU A 86 -3.39 -6.55 14.22
#